data_AF-D5B9V1-F1
#
_entry.id   AF-D5B9V1-F1
#
_cell.length_a   1.000
_cell.length_b   1.000
_cell.length_c   1.000
_cell.angle_alpha   90.00
_cell.angle_beta   90.00
_cell.angle_gamma   90.00
#
_symmetry.space_group_name_H-M   'P 1'
#
loop_
_entity.id
_entity.type
_entity.pdbx_description
1 polymer ?
#
loop_
_entity_poly.entity_id
_entity_poly.type
_entity_poly.pdbx_seq_one_letter_code
_entity_poly.pdbx_strand_id
1 'polypeptide(L)'
;MVLVVVVLQFFRPSKNISEEISNNDILKAEDLPREVSRILVTSCYDCHSNNTNYPWYSEITPVNFFLDNHVKDGKRHLNFSEWAKLWIRRILYDIFS
;
A
#
# COMPACT_ATOMS: atom_id res chain seq x y z
N MET A 1 2.50 -29.45 -17.03
CA MET A 1 2.31 -28.71 -15.76
C MET A 1 3.40 -27.66 -15.55
N VAL A 2 4.68 -28.02 -15.56
CA VAL A 2 5.80 -27.05 -15.37
C VAL A 2 5.84 -25.95 -16.44
N LEU A 3 5.67 -26.30 -17.73
CA LEU A 3 5.63 -25.32 -18.83
C LEU A 3 4.54 -24.25 -18.65
N VAL A 4 3.38 -24.65 -18.13
CA VAL A 4 2.28 -23.71 -17.84
C VAL A 4 2.70 -22.72 -16.75
N VAL A 5 3.32 -23.20 -15.67
CA VAL A 5 3.82 -22.33 -14.59
C VAL A 5 4.88 -21.36 -15.10
N VAL A 6 5.77 -21.78 -15.99
CA VAL A 6 6.79 -20.92 -16.61
C VAL A 6 6.17 -19.83 -17.48
N VAL A 7 5.20 -20.19 -18.33
CA VAL A 7 4.48 -19.20 -19.16
C VAL A 7 3.73 -18.19 -18.29
N LEU A 8 3.13 -18.63 -17.19
CA LEU A 8 2.44 -17.75 -16.24
C LEU A 8 3.38 -16.76 -15.53
N GLN A 9 4.70 -17.01 -15.46
CA GLN A 9 5.64 -16.05 -14.87
C GLN A 9 5.79 -14.76 -15.69
N PHE A 10 5.41 -14.76 -16.97
CA PHE A 10 5.49 -13.59 -17.85
C PHE A 10 4.30 -12.62 -17.68
N PHE A 11 3.23 -13.06 -17.04
CA PHE A 11 2.09 -12.21 -16.70
C PHE A 11 2.20 -11.80 -15.22
N ARG A 12 2.49 -10.52 -14.96
CA ARG A 12 2.69 -9.99 -13.60
C ARG A 12 1.85 -8.73 -13.36
N PRO A 13 1.38 -8.50 -12.13
CA PRO A 13 0.70 -7.25 -11.79
C PRO A 13 1.66 -6.06 -11.81
N SER A 14 1.13 -4.86 -12.01
CA SER A 14 1.90 -3.61 -11.88
C SER A 14 2.30 -3.38 -10.43
N LYS A 15 3.55 -3.03 -10.17
CA LYS A 15 4.03 -2.76 -8.81
C LYS A 15 3.48 -1.45 -8.25
N ASN A 16 3.22 -1.43 -6.94
CA ASN A 16 2.87 -0.25 -6.15
C ASN A 16 4.15 0.53 -5.79
N ILE A 17 4.63 1.37 -6.71
CA ILE A 17 5.82 2.21 -6.50
C ILE A 17 5.44 3.64 -6.86
N SER A 18 5.73 4.57 -5.96
CA SER A 18 5.53 6.01 -6.18
C SER A 18 6.83 6.76 -5.95
N GLU A 19 7.14 7.72 -6.83
CA GLU A 19 8.39 8.49 -6.76
C GLU A 19 8.39 9.54 -5.64
N GLU A 20 7.20 9.98 -5.19
CA GLU A 20 7.07 11.04 -4.19
C GLU A 20 6.06 10.72 -3.09
N ILE A 21 6.34 11.21 -1.88
CA ILE A 21 5.39 11.17 -0.76
C ILE A 21 4.29 12.21 -1.02
N SER A 22 3.05 11.73 -1.14
CA SER A 22 1.84 12.54 -1.30
C SER A 22 1.73 13.62 -0.23
N ASN A 23 1.20 14.80 -0.58
CA ASN A 23 0.90 15.85 0.41
C ASN A 23 -0.22 15.47 1.38
N ASN A 24 -1.01 14.45 1.05
CA ASN A 24 -2.05 13.90 1.93
C ASN A 24 -1.50 12.83 2.88
N ASP A 25 -0.20 12.53 2.83
CA ASP A 25 0.42 11.48 3.62
C ASP A 25 0.42 11.84 5.11
N ILE A 26 0.17 10.86 5.99
CA ILE A 26 0.12 11.07 7.45
C ILE A 26 1.39 11.71 7.99
N LEU A 27 2.57 11.40 7.43
CA LEU A 27 3.86 11.97 7.87
C LEU A 27 3.97 13.47 7.57
N LYS A 28 3.16 14.00 6.66
CA LYS A 28 3.08 15.43 6.34
C LYS A 28 1.85 16.10 6.96
N ALA A 29 0.77 15.35 7.12
CA ALA A 29 -0.51 15.86 7.64
C ALA A 29 -0.52 16.01 9.16
N GLU A 30 0.25 15.20 9.89
CA GLU A 30 0.24 15.15 11.36
C GLU A 30 1.64 15.41 11.93
N ASP A 31 1.72 16.09 13.07
CA ASP A 31 2.97 16.24 13.82
C ASP A 31 3.24 15.00 14.70
N LEU A 32 3.84 13.98 14.09
CA LEU A 32 4.13 12.70 14.74
C LEU A 32 5.52 12.70 15.41
N PRO A 33 5.64 12.16 16.64
CA PRO A 33 6.94 11.89 17.24
C PRO A 33 7.77 11.00 16.32
N ARG A 34 9.07 11.29 16.19
CA ARG A 34 9.99 10.57 15.30
C ARG A 34 9.91 9.04 15.42
N GLU A 35 9.73 8.54 16.64
CA GLU A 35 9.63 7.10 16.88
C GLU A 35 8.37 6.49 16.27
N VAL A 36 7.23 7.18 16.33
CA VAL A 36 5.97 6.74 15.73
C VAL A 36 6.10 6.74 14.21
N SER A 37 6.65 7.80 13.63
CA SER A 37 6.91 7.90 12.18
C SER A 37 7.77 6.73 11.69
N ARG A 38 8.81 6.37 12.46
CA ARG A 38 9.69 5.24 12.14
C ARG A 38 8.91 3.92 12.15
N ILE A 39 8.12 3.67 13.19
CA ILE A 39 7.32 2.44 13.32
C ILE A 39 6.35 2.32 12.14
N LEU A 40 5.66 3.39 11.78
CA LEU A 40 4.73 3.38 10.64
C LEU A 40 5.44 2.97 9.35
N VAL A 41 6.58 3.62 9.05
CA VAL A 41 7.35 3.35 7.83
C VAL A 41 7.86 1.91 7.80
N THR A 42 8.38 1.38 8.91
CA THR A 42 8.98 0.03 8.91
C THR A 42 7.98 -1.10 9.06
N SER A 43 6.80 -0.83 9.63
CA SER A 43 5.85 -1.88 10.01
C SER A 43 4.57 -1.88 9.18
N CYS A 44 4.21 -0.73 8.58
CA CYS A 44 2.89 -0.56 7.97
C CYS A 44 2.95 -0.09 6.51
N TYR A 45 3.95 0.72 6.13
CA TYR A 45 3.95 1.42 4.84
C TYR A 45 3.96 0.48 3.64
N ASP A 46 4.63 -0.67 3.74
CA ASP A 46 4.70 -1.61 2.62
C ASP A 46 3.32 -2.12 2.17
N CYS A 47 2.34 -2.18 3.08
CA CYS A 47 0.98 -2.63 2.76
C CYS A 47 -0.05 -1.50 2.73
N HIS A 48 0.15 -0.44 3.51
CA HIS A 48 -0.84 0.64 3.72
C HIS A 48 -0.41 2.00 3.14
N SER A 49 0.53 2.04 2.20
CA SER A 49 0.94 3.29 1.52
C SER A 49 1.01 3.11 -0.01
N ASN A 50 1.17 4.20 -0.75
CA ASN A 50 1.33 4.15 -2.20
C ASN A 50 2.73 3.69 -2.68
N ASN A 51 3.59 3.25 -1.76
CA ASN A 51 4.88 2.68 -2.08
C ASN A 51 5.16 1.41 -1.26
N THR A 52 5.44 0.30 -1.95
CA THR A 52 5.73 -0.99 -1.31
C THR A 52 7.20 -1.37 -1.55
N ASN A 53 7.95 -1.62 -0.48
CA ASN A 53 9.22 -2.30 -0.59
C ASN A 53 9.00 -3.81 -0.78
N TYR A 54 9.01 -4.24 -2.03
CA TYR A 54 8.67 -5.62 -2.37
C TYR A 54 9.78 -6.60 -1.96
N PRO A 55 9.45 -7.70 -1.25
CA PRO A 55 10.39 -8.76 -0.96
C PRO A 55 10.70 -9.59 -2.22
N TRP A 56 11.84 -10.28 -2.25
CA TRP A 56 12.31 -11.03 -3.43
C TRP A 56 11.29 -12.01 -4.04
N TYR A 57 10.43 -12.60 -3.22
CA TYR A 57 9.42 -13.55 -3.67
C TYR A 57 8.23 -12.89 -4.39
N SER A 58 8.16 -11.55 -4.43
CA SER A 58 7.19 -10.81 -5.24
C SER A 58 7.38 -10.98 -6.74
N GLU A 59 8.49 -11.59 -7.18
CA GLU A 59 8.76 -11.88 -8.59
C GLU A 59 8.23 -13.24 -9.04
N ILE A 60 7.67 -14.04 -8.11
CA ILE A 60 7.25 -15.42 -8.36
C ILE A 60 5.72 -15.48 -8.49
N THR A 61 5.22 -15.91 -9.64
CA THR A 61 3.80 -16.23 -9.84
C THR A 61 3.46 -17.56 -9.19
N PRO A 62 2.33 -17.71 -8.44
CA PRO A 62 1.23 -16.75 -8.27
C PRO A 62 1.35 -15.82 -7.05
N VAL A 63 2.45 -15.88 -6.30
CA VAL A 63 2.65 -15.10 -5.06
C VAL A 63 2.57 -13.59 -5.32
N ASN A 64 3.10 -13.13 -6.45
CA ASN A 64 3.02 -11.75 -6.90
C ASN A 64 1.57 -11.20 -7.00
N PHE A 65 0.62 -11.97 -7.53
CA PHE A 65 -0.79 -11.61 -7.61
C PHE A 65 -1.45 -11.60 -6.23
N PHE A 66 -1.10 -12.57 -5.38
CA PHE A 66 -1.60 -12.59 -4.00
C PHE A 66 -1.16 -11.34 -3.24
N LEU A 67 0.12 -10.98 -3.32
CA LEU A 67 0.66 -9.77 -2.69
C LEU A 67 0.02 -8.49 -3.25
N ASP A 68 -0.10 -8.37 -4.57
CA ASP A 68 -0.74 -7.20 -5.20
C ASP A 68 -2.19 -7.02 -4.71
N ASN A 69 -2.97 -8.10 -4.68
CA ASN A 69 -4.32 -8.06 -4.15
C ASN A 69 -4.35 -7.70 -2.66
N HIS A 70 -3.42 -8.23 -1.86
CA HIS A 70 -3.35 -7.95 -0.43
C HIS A 70 -3.01 -6.48 -0.15
N VAL A 71 -2.04 -5.90 -0.87
CA VAL A 71 -1.69 -4.48 -0.78
C VAL A 71 -2.87 -3.60 -1.22
N LYS A 72 -3.54 -3.94 -2.33
CA LYS A 72 -4.74 -3.21 -2.79
C LYS A 72 -5.87 -3.23 -1.76
N ASP A 73 -6.13 -4.39 -1.15
CA ASP A 73 -7.16 -4.54 -0.13
C ASP A 73 -6.81 -3.81 1.18
N GLY A 74 -5.55 -3.89 1.61
CA GLY A 74 -5.04 -3.13 2.76
C GLY A 74 -5.26 -1.62 2.59
N LYS A 75 -4.84 -1.07 1.45
CA LYS A 75 -5.02 0.35 1.11
C LYS A 75 -6.48 0.78 1.01
N ARG A 76 -7.40 -0.13 0.63
CA ARG A 76 -8.84 0.19 0.54
C ARG A 76 -9.42 0.55 1.92
N HIS A 77 -8.99 -0.14 2.96
CA HIS A 77 -9.45 0.09 4.33
C HIS A 77 -8.68 1.22 5.00
N LEU A 78 -7.37 1.31 4.74
CA LEU A 78 -6.50 2.34 5.30
C LEU A 78 -5.31 2.61 4.36
N ASN A 79 -5.14 3.86 3.94
CA ASN A 79 -4.00 4.30 3.13
C ASN A 79 -3.36 5.55 3.75
N PHE A 80 -2.17 5.38 4.33
CA PHE A 80 -1.40 6.45 4.96
C PHE A 80 -1.00 7.55 3.99
N SER A 81 -0.85 7.26 2.69
CA SER A 81 -0.54 8.27 1.66
C SER A 81 -1.74 9.13 1.26
N GLU A 82 -2.94 8.75 1.71
CA GLU A 82 -4.20 9.47 1.46
C GLU A 82 -4.89 9.87 2.77
N TRP A 83 -4.13 9.96 3.87
CA TRP A 83 -4.63 10.21 5.22
C TRP A 83 -5.58 11.41 5.32
N ALA A 84 -5.16 12.57 4.81
CA ALA A 84 -5.99 13.78 4.86
C ALA A 84 -7.34 13.61 4.11
N LYS A 85 -7.34 12.89 2.99
CA LYS A 85 -8.58 12.60 2.24
C LYS A 85 -9.48 11.60 2.98
N LEU A 86 -8.89 10.58 3.61
CA LEU A 86 -9.63 9.61 4.42
C LEU A 86 -10.33 10.28 5.59
N TRP A 87 -9.67 11.24 6.25
CA TRP A 87 -10.25 11.99 7.37
C TRP A 87 -11.46 12.81 6.93
N ILE A 88 -11.34 13.55 5.82
CA ILE A 88 -12.47 14.28 5.22
C ILE A 88 -13.62 13.32 4.88
N ARG A 89 -13.33 12.17 4.25
CA ARG A 89 -14.35 11.17 3.91
C ARG A 89 -15.10 10.66 5.15
N ARG A 90 -14.38 10.40 6.25
CA ARG A 90 -14.96 9.95 7.53
C ARG A 90 -15.93 10.99 8.08
N ILE A 91 -15.51 12.25 8.16
CA ILE A 91 -16.36 13.34 8.65
C ILE A 91 -17.62 13.50 7.81
N LEU A 92 -17.48 13.46 6.47
CA LEU A 92 -18.64 13.54 5.59
C LEU A 92 -19.60 12.37 5.81
N TYR A 93 -19.09 11.15 5.99
CA TYR A 93 -19.92 10.00 6.30
C TYR A 93 -20.69 10.18 7.62
N ASP A 94 -20.04 10.69 8.68
CA ASP A 94 -20.68 10.93 9.98
C ASP A 94 -21.73 12.05 9.94
N ILE A 95 -21.62 13.02 9.01
CA ILE A 95 -22.60 14.11 8.81
C ILE A 95 -23.84 13.63 8.02
N PHE A 96 -23.66 12.67 7.10
CA PHE A 96 -24.71 12.24 6.16
C PHE A 96 -25.29 10.84 6.46
N SER A 97 -24.89 10.20 7.57
CA SER A 97 -25.48 8.97 8.10
C SER A 97 -26.52 9.26 9.18
#